data_AF-A0A933RH99-F1
#
_entry.id   AF-A0A933RH99-F1
#
_cell.length_a   1.000
_cell.length_b   1.000
_cell.length_c   1.000
_cell.angle_alpha   90.00
_cell.angle_beta   90.00
_cell.angle_gamma   90.00
#
_symmetry.space_group_name_H-M   'P 1'
#
loop_
_entity.id
_entity.type
_entity.pdbx_description
1 polymer ?
#
loop_
_entity_poly.entity_id
_entity_poly.type
_entity_poly.pdbx_seq_one_letter_code
_entity_poly.pdbx_strand_id
1 'polypeptide(L)'
;MSLHRGMDGAEPLRPDPVGQHHEEERRARSGHLASGTLACPSCDAPVALDSPASPAHPLACPFCAREGALREFLSLGEPTRPAHVVVRVVLPRYARRPRSSTRL
;
A
#
# COMPACT_ATOMS: atom_id res chain seq x y z
N MET A 1 47.10 26.97 -3.72
CA MET A 1 46.35 28.23 -3.53
C MET A 1 44.89 27.94 -3.82
N SER A 2 44.07 28.07 -2.79
CA SER A 2 42.69 27.57 -2.72
C SER A 2 41.71 28.72 -2.98
N LEU A 3 40.69 28.51 -3.81
CA LEU A 3 39.57 29.45 -3.95
C LEU A 3 38.31 28.78 -3.37
N HIS A 4 37.92 29.19 -2.17
CA HIS A 4 36.60 28.90 -1.59
C HIS A 4 35.61 29.96 -2.10
N ARG A 5 34.51 29.54 -2.74
CA ARG A 5 33.31 30.39 -2.92
C ARG A 5 32.41 30.21 -1.72
N GLY A 6 32.15 31.29 -1.00
CA GLY A 6 31.18 31.35 0.10
C GLY A 6 29.75 31.12 -0.40
N MET A 7 28.98 30.38 0.38
CA MET A 7 27.54 30.24 0.22
C MET A 7 26.88 31.40 0.99
N ASP A 8 26.35 32.38 0.26
CA ASP A 8 25.57 33.47 0.84
C ASP A 8 24.13 33.00 1.13
N GLY A 9 23.75 33.07 2.41
CA GLY A 9 22.39 33.36 2.90
C GLY A 9 21.26 32.38 2.58
N ALA A 10 21.11 31.33 3.39
CA ALA A 10 19.80 30.68 3.56
C ALA A 10 19.01 31.41 4.64
N GLU A 11 18.13 32.34 4.25
CA GLU A 11 17.17 32.94 5.16
C GLU A 11 16.21 31.84 5.66
N PRO A 12 16.08 31.62 6.99
CA PRO A 12 15.22 30.56 7.49
C PRO A 12 13.76 30.96 7.26
N LEU A 13 13.10 30.29 6.30
CA LEU A 13 11.65 30.32 6.19
C LEU A 13 11.08 29.84 7.54
N ARG A 14 10.42 30.74 8.26
CA ARG A 14 9.61 30.37 9.42
C ARG A 14 8.47 29.47 8.91
N PRO A 15 8.36 28.21 9.35
CA PRO A 15 7.20 27.41 9.04
C PRO A 15 6.00 28.01 9.78
N ASP A 16 5.02 28.48 9.02
CA ASP A 16 3.68 28.78 9.52
C ASP A 16 3.11 27.48 10.11
N PRO A 17 2.55 27.46 11.34
CA PRO A 17 1.97 26.25 11.91
C PRO A 17 0.75 25.83 11.08
N VAL A 18 0.98 24.91 10.14
CA VAL A 18 -0.06 24.16 9.45
C VAL A 18 -0.97 23.57 10.53
N GLY A 19 -2.24 23.96 10.50
CA GLY A 19 -3.25 23.53 11.46
C GLY A 19 -3.17 22.02 11.69
N GLN A 20 -3.27 21.61 12.95
CA GLN A 20 -3.20 20.21 13.37
C GLN A 20 -4.22 19.40 12.58
N HIS A 21 -3.78 18.70 11.54
CA HIS A 21 -4.58 17.73 10.84
C HIS A 21 -4.74 16.53 11.78
N HIS A 22 -5.90 16.45 12.43
CA HIS A 22 -6.26 15.27 13.21
C HIS A 22 -6.45 14.13 12.21
N GLU A 23 -5.50 13.19 12.17
CA GLU A 23 -5.63 11.97 11.38
C GLU A 23 -6.65 11.07 12.10
N GLU A 24 -7.91 11.09 11.66
CA GLU A 24 -8.94 10.17 12.17
C GLU A 24 -8.67 8.77 11.59
N GLU A 25 -7.83 7.99 12.29
CA GLU A 25 -7.59 6.59 11.95
C GLU A 25 -8.82 5.74 12.33
N ARG A 26 -9.82 5.67 11.45
CA ARG A 26 -10.88 4.66 11.57
C ARG A 26 -10.32 3.27 11.25
N ARG A 27 -9.94 2.53 12.29
CA ARG A 27 -9.63 1.11 12.19
C ARG A 27 -10.88 0.30 11.89
N ALA A 28 -11.22 0.18 10.61
CA ALA A 28 -12.10 -0.87 10.15
C ALA A 28 -11.37 -2.21 10.31
N ARG A 29 -11.92 -3.13 11.11
CA ARG A 29 -11.37 -4.49 11.21
C ARG A 29 -11.65 -5.21 9.89
N SER A 30 -10.62 -5.42 9.07
CA SER A 30 -10.70 -6.33 7.92
C SER A 30 -10.15 -7.70 8.33
N GLY A 31 -10.92 -8.76 8.11
CA GLY A 31 -10.43 -10.15 8.17
C GLY A 31 -9.80 -10.62 6.86
N HIS A 32 -9.77 -9.73 5.86
CA HIS A 32 -9.35 -10.04 4.50
C HIS A 32 -7.88 -9.64 4.30
N LEU A 33 -6.99 -10.63 4.19
CA LEU A 33 -5.55 -10.40 4.11
C LEU A 33 -5.04 -10.25 2.68
N ALA A 34 -5.61 -10.97 1.72
CA ALA A 34 -5.18 -10.93 0.32
C ALA A 34 -6.31 -11.35 -0.64
N SER A 35 -6.39 -10.66 -1.78
CA SER A 35 -7.11 -11.12 -2.98
C SER A 35 -6.06 -11.44 -4.04
N GLY A 36 -5.77 -12.72 -4.30
CA GLY A 36 -4.82 -13.11 -5.35
C GLY A 36 -3.85 -14.22 -4.95
N THR A 37 -2.73 -14.30 -5.65
CA THR A 37 -1.66 -15.29 -5.41
C THR A 37 -0.62 -14.75 -4.42
N LEU A 38 -0.10 -15.63 -3.57
CA LEU A 38 1.03 -15.39 -2.68
C LEU A 38 2.31 -15.96 -3.29
N ALA A 39 3.48 -15.41 -2.95
CA ALA A 39 4.75 -15.97 -3.38
C ALA A 39 5.23 -17.04 -2.37
N CYS A 40 5.63 -18.21 -2.85
CA CYS A 40 6.26 -19.20 -1.99
C CYS A 40 7.63 -18.69 -1.48
N PRO A 41 7.91 -18.71 -0.17
CA PRO A 41 9.18 -18.22 0.36
C PRO A 41 10.39 -19.09 -0.01
N SER A 42 10.19 -20.29 -0.54
CA SER A 42 11.29 -21.20 -0.92
C SER A 42 11.64 -21.15 -2.41
N CYS A 43 10.64 -21.09 -3.28
CA CYS A 43 10.85 -21.16 -4.73
C CYS A 43 10.26 -19.99 -5.51
N ASP A 44 9.62 -19.03 -4.81
CA ASP A 44 9.00 -17.83 -5.37
C ASP A 44 7.86 -18.12 -6.38
N ALA A 45 7.38 -19.37 -6.42
CA ALA A 45 6.26 -19.75 -7.26
C ALA A 45 4.93 -19.20 -6.72
N PRO A 46 3.96 -18.87 -7.60
CA PRO A 46 2.67 -18.35 -7.18
C PRO A 46 1.82 -19.45 -6.51
N VAL A 47 1.27 -19.14 -5.34
CA VAL A 47 0.34 -19.99 -4.58
C VAL A 47 -1.02 -19.31 -4.54
N ALA A 48 -2.02 -19.90 -5.16
CA ALA A 48 -3.37 -19.35 -5.20
C ALA A 48 -4.11 -19.62 -3.88
N LEU A 49 -4.93 -18.66 -3.46
CA LEU A 49 -5.94 -18.84 -2.42
C LEU A 49 -7.30 -19.03 -3.10
N ASP A 50 -8.06 -20.03 -2.67
CA ASP A 50 -9.40 -20.35 -3.18
C ASP A 50 -10.51 -19.55 -2.48
N SER A 51 -10.23 -19.05 -1.28
CA SER A 51 -11.18 -18.38 -0.40
C SER A 51 -10.44 -17.46 0.60
N PRO A 52 -11.15 -16.52 1.24
CA PRO A 52 -10.58 -15.76 2.35
C PRO A 52 -10.09 -16.70 3.46
N ALA A 53 -8.84 -16.54 3.88
CA ALA A 53 -8.19 -17.43 4.84
C ALA A 53 -7.54 -16.65 5.99
N SER A 54 -7.49 -17.27 7.17
CA SER A 54 -6.86 -16.65 8.35
C SER A 54 -5.33 -16.72 8.25
N PRO A 55 -4.57 -15.86 8.97
CA PRO A 55 -3.10 -15.91 8.94
C PRO A 55 -2.50 -17.24 9.43
N ALA A 56 -3.27 -18.02 10.19
CA ALA A 56 -2.88 -19.33 10.71
C ALA A 56 -3.34 -20.49 9.81
N HIS A 57 -4.05 -20.21 8.72
CA HIS A 57 -4.52 -21.23 7.80
C HIS A 57 -3.32 -22.00 7.20
N PRO A 58 -3.35 -23.34 7.19
CA PRO A 58 -2.28 -24.14 6.60
C PRO A 58 -2.28 -23.98 5.08
N LEU A 59 -1.09 -23.85 4.48
CA LEU A 59 -0.91 -23.68 3.05
C LEU A 59 0.29 -24.51 2.58
N ALA A 60 0.16 -25.12 1.40
CA ALA A 60 1.22 -25.87 0.75
C ALA A 60 1.51 -25.31 -0.64
N CYS A 61 2.78 -25.14 -0.98
CA CYS A 61 3.19 -24.73 -2.31
C CYS A 61 2.99 -25.89 -3.31
N PRO A 62 2.25 -25.70 -4.41
CA PRO A 62 2.03 -26.77 -5.40
C PRO A 62 3.26 -27.10 -6.25
N PHE A 63 4.35 -26.33 -6.13
CA PHE A 63 5.57 -26.50 -6.91
C PHE A 63 6.72 -27.16 -6.14
N CYS A 64 6.97 -26.72 -4.90
CA CYS A 64 8.07 -27.24 -4.08
C CYS A 64 7.61 -28.02 -2.83
N ALA A 65 6.30 -28.19 -2.65
CA ALA A 65 5.69 -28.87 -1.50
C ALA A 65 6.04 -28.25 -0.13
N ARG A 66 6.58 -27.03 -0.08
CA ARG A 66 6.77 -26.32 1.20
C ARG A 66 5.41 -26.08 1.85
N GLU A 67 5.27 -26.57 3.07
CA GLU A 67 4.13 -26.34 3.95
C GLU A 67 4.44 -25.21 4.95
N GLY A 68 3.41 -24.51 5.40
CA GLY A 68 3.51 -23.48 6.43
C GLY A 68 2.18 -22.78 6.68
N ALA A 69 2.12 -21.91 7.69
CA ALA A 69 0.97 -21.04 7.86
C ALA A 69 0.94 -19.97 6.76
N LEU A 70 -0.23 -19.54 6.31
CA LEU A 70 -0.41 -18.51 5.28
C LEU A 70 0.43 -17.26 5.53
N ARG A 71 0.56 -16.82 6.80
CA ARG A 71 1.40 -15.67 7.18
C ARG A 71 2.88 -15.81 6.79
N GLU A 72 3.39 -17.02 6.63
CA GLU A 72 4.78 -17.28 6.21
C GLU A 72 4.97 -17.07 4.70
N PHE A 73 3.89 -17.08 3.93
CA PHE A 73 3.85 -16.73 2.51
C PHE A 73 3.57 -15.24 2.29
N LEU A 74 3.20 -14.50 3.35
CA LEU A 74 3.11 -13.04 3.32
C LEU A 74 4.52 -12.47 3.51
N SER A 75 5.13 -12.02 2.42
CA SER A 75 6.42 -11.33 2.48
C SER A 75 6.26 -10.00 3.21
N LEU A 76 6.83 -9.89 4.41
CA LEU A 76 7.05 -8.62 5.13
C LEU A 76 8.52 -8.16 5.08
N GLY A 77 9.40 -8.96 4.45
CA GLY A 77 10.81 -8.63 4.25
C GLY A 77 11.02 -7.71 3.04
N GLU A 78 12.24 -7.18 2.96
CA GLU A 78 12.68 -6.34 1.83
C GLU A 78 12.51 -7.13 0.52
N PRO A 79 11.76 -6.59 -0.46
CA PRO A 79 11.35 -7.38 -1.61
C PRO A 79 12.59 -7.82 -2.40
N THR A 80 12.72 -9.13 -2.61
CA THR A 80 13.87 -9.74 -3.30
C THR A 80 13.98 -9.35 -4.78
N ARG A 81 12.90 -8.76 -5.32
CA ARG A 81 12.82 -8.11 -6.65
C ARG A 81 11.95 -6.85 -6.54
N PRO A 82 12.13 -5.83 -7.39
CA PRO A 82 11.20 -4.71 -7.46
C PRO A 82 9.77 -5.22 -7.70
N ALA A 83 8.86 -5.00 -6.75
CA ALA A 83 7.45 -5.31 -6.94
C ALA A 83 6.84 -4.24 -7.86
N HIS A 84 6.45 -4.62 -9.08
CA HIS A 84 5.70 -3.75 -9.97
C HIS A 84 4.24 -3.70 -9.52
N VAL A 85 3.89 -2.71 -8.70
CA VAL A 85 2.51 -2.49 -8.24
C VAL A 85 1.83 -1.47 -9.15
N VAL A 86 0.66 -1.81 -9.70
CA VAL A 86 -0.21 -0.87 -10.42
C VAL A 86 -1.32 -0.42 -9.49
N VAL A 87 -1.25 0.82 -9.00
CA VAL A 87 -2.32 1.45 -8.23
C VAL A 87 -3.34 2.08 -9.19
N ARG A 88 -4.59 1.64 -9.14
CA ARG A 88 -5.70 2.27 -9.86
C ARG A 88 -6.61 3.01 -8.88
N VAL A 89 -6.60 4.34 -8.95
CA VAL A 89 -7.55 5.17 -8.23
C VAL A 89 -8.86 5.20 -9.03
N VAL A 90 -9.91 4.58 -8.50
CA VAL A 90 -11.26 4.65 -9.06
C VAL A 90 -12.03 5.73 -8.30
N LEU A 91 -12.26 6.87 -8.95
CA LEU A 91 -13.10 7.90 -8.37
C LEU A 91 -14.57 7.45 -8.41
N PRO A 92 -15.34 7.64 -7.32
CA PRO A 92 -16.77 7.45 -7.36
C PRO A 92 -17.38 8.36 -8.42
N ARG A 93 -18.29 7.83 -9.22
CA ARG A 93 -19.13 8.65 -10.11
C ARG A 93 -20.02 9.52 -9.23
N TYR A 94 -19.62 10.75 -8.98
CA TYR A 94 -20.53 11.76 -8.46
C TYR A 94 -21.65 11.94 -9.50
N ALA A 95 -22.85 11.46 -9.16
CA ALA A 95 -24.04 11.74 -9.94
C ALA A 95 -24.18 13.27 -10.00
N ARG A 96 -24.10 13.84 -11.21
CA ARG A 96 -24.32 15.27 -11.43
C ARG A 96 -25.69 15.62 -10.90
N ARG A 97 -25.75 16.34 -9.77
CA ARG A 97 -26.99 16.96 -9.30
C ARG A 97 -27.40 17.97 -10.38
N PRO A 98 -28.60 17.86 -10.98
CA PRO A 98 -29.02 18.80 -12.02
C PRO A 98 -29.06 20.21 -11.43
N ARG A 99 -28.45 21.18 -12.12
CA ARG A 99 -28.55 22.59 -11.78
C ARG A 99 -30.00 22.99 -12.04
N SER A 100 -30.78 23.27 -11.00
CA SER A 100 -32.07 23.93 -11.14
C SER A 100 -31.83 25.31 -11.75
N SER A 101 -32.19 25.52 -13.02
CA SER A 101 -32.18 26.86 -13.61
C SER A 101 -33.35 27.63 -13.00
N THR A 102 -33.03 28.60 -12.16
CA THR A 102 -33.97 29.63 -11.73
C THR A 102 -34.54 30.32 -12.96
N ARG A 103 -35.86 30.20 -13.18
CA ARG A 103 -36.60 30.99 -14.16
C ARG A 103 -36.77 32.41 -13.61
N LEU A 104 -36.51 33.41 -14.45
CA LEU A 104 -37.05 34.76 -14.38
C LEU A 104 -37.61 35.07 -15.77
#